data_AF-W9G9U9-F1
#
_entry.id   AF-W9G9U9-F1
#
_cell.length_a   1.000
_cell.length_b   1.000
_cell.length_c   1.000
_cell.angle_alpha   90.00
_cell.angle_beta   90.00
_cell.angle_gamma   90.00
#
_symmetry.space_group_name_H-M   'P 1'
#
loop_
_entity.id
_entity.type
_entity.pdbx_description
1 polymer ?
#
loop_
_entity_poly.entity_id
_entity_poly.type
_entity_poly.pdbx_seq_one_letter_code
_entity_poly.pdbx_strand_id
1 'polypeptide(L)'
;MSAPPAESAAEPEAQTALDPAPVRSISRISALDGLRGLAVLLVAVGHAGDQLWPRSLVNEVPVLRGFFGGGAVVIFFVVGGLIVTRGLLRDHAEGALDPVRFYLRRLVRVGAQLLPLALAVLVVSRVDATDRTPPAVTAQSLMHVLTQTWNTYTQDNLLASRSDLGHLWYLSVQQQCYLLLPLLVAVLAVHRRVFAGLLLALVVAVTVWRYHVLDTDGWVIAATATTTRADGLIMGVLLAVALPFLTRFRDRAAMVMTVSGVAMVVLIGVLQELAPFQFLREWGIVFTLVTAAMVAAIFIAQGPSAVSRLLSKPALTYLGRASLAIFVWHLPVFAFVARHTTTWDWMPRTILGASLLAAVVWTTHRWFDEPARRWLAVHLRPRPAAYAPATSRPETASSPA
;
A
#
# COMPACT_ATOMS: atom_id res chain seq x y z
N MET A 1 -42.62 43.74 -61.46
CA MET A 1 -43.08 42.36 -61.23
C MET A 1 -41.89 41.47 -61.58
N SER A 2 -41.26 40.73 -60.66
CA SER A 2 -41.79 40.00 -59.51
C SER A 2 -40.70 39.77 -58.45
N ALA A 3 -41.13 39.45 -57.23
CA ALA A 3 -40.40 39.37 -55.97
C ALA A 3 -39.17 38.44 -55.91
N PRO A 4 -38.25 38.66 -54.96
CA PRO A 4 -37.37 37.62 -54.41
C PRO A 4 -37.94 36.99 -53.12
N PRO A 5 -37.60 35.72 -52.79
CA PRO A 5 -38.19 35.00 -51.67
C PRO A 5 -37.37 35.04 -50.36
N ALA A 6 -38.13 35.18 -49.27
CA ALA A 6 -38.02 34.56 -47.94
C ALA A 6 -36.64 34.43 -47.23
N GLU A 7 -36.44 35.30 -46.23
CA GLU A 7 -35.55 35.07 -45.08
C GLU A 7 -36.11 33.95 -44.18
N SER A 8 -35.30 32.93 -43.93
CA SER A 8 -35.52 31.90 -42.92
C SER A 8 -34.87 32.34 -41.60
N ALA A 9 -35.68 32.29 -40.53
CA ALA A 9 -35.34 32.67 -39.17
C ALA A 9 -34.11 31.92 -38.61
N ALA A 10 -33.26 32.66 -37.89
CA ALA A 10 -32.16 32.13 -37.10
C ALA A 10 -32.65 31.62 -35.73
N GLU A 11 -32.34 30.36 -35.42
CA GLU A 11 -32.51 29.74 -34.11
C GLU A 11 -31.41 30.18 -33.12
N PRO A 12 -31.66 30.17 -31.79
CA PRO A 12 -30.72 30.68 -30.80
C PRO A 12 -29.61 29.66 -30.48
N GLU A 13 -28.36 30.15 -30.45
CA GLU A 13 -27.16 29.40 -30.07
C GLU A 13 -27.27 28.79 -28.66
N ALA A 14 -27.32 27.46 -28.61
CA ALA A 14 -27.12 26.70 -27.39
C ALA A 14 -25.66 26.84 -26.95
N GLN A 15 -25.45 27.45 -25.78
CA GLN A 15 -24.17 27.48 -25.08
C GLN A 15 -23.73 26.06 -24.73
N THR A 16 -22.87 25.48 -25.57
CA THR A 16 -22.18 24.22 -25.29
C THR A 16 -21.22 24.46 -24.12
N ALA A 17 -21.65 24.09 -22.92
CA ALA A 17 -20.81 24.03 -21.74
C ALA A 17 -19.54 23.22 -22.08
N LEU A 18 -18.39 23.88 -22.06
CA LEU A 18 -17.09 23.26 -22.24
C LEU A 18 -16.89 22.22 -21.14
N ASP A 19 -17.00 20.94 -21.52
CA ASP A 19 -16.63 19.82 -20.68
C ASP A 19 -15.20 20.04 -20.15
N PRO A 20 -14.98 20.04 -18.82
CA PRO A 20 -13.64 20.20 -18.29
C PRO A 20 -12.79 19.01 -18.75
N ALA A 21 -11.78 19.31 -19.56
CA ALA A 21 -10.84 18.34 -20.09
C ALA A 21 -10.35 17.36 -19.00
N PRO A 22 -10.24 16.06 -19.30
CA PRO A 22 -9.84 15.07 -18.31
C PRO A 22 -8.44 15.42 -17.79
N VAL A 23 -8.39 15.82 -16.52
CA VAL A 23 -7.16 16.01 -15.75
C VAL A 23 -6.31 14.76 -15.97
N ARG A 24 -5.13 14.92 -16.60
CA ARG A 24 -4.17 13.83 -16.84
C ARG A 24 -3.84 13.17 -15.50
N SER A 25 -4.54 12.08 -15.18
CA SER A 25 -4.22 11.26 -14.03
C SER A 25 -2.81 10.72 -14.25
N ILE A 26 -1.96 10.78 -13.23
CA ILE A 26 -0.68 10.07 -13.21
C ILE A 26 -0.93 8.67 -13.79
N SER A 27 -0.32 8.39 -14.95
CA SER A 27 -0.45 7.09 -15.63
C SER A 27 -0.16 6.00 -14.60
N ARG A 28 -1.17 5.18 -14.28
CA ARG A 28 -0.99 4.07 -13.35
C ARG A 28 -0.01 3.09 -13.98
N ILE A 29 1.03 2.75 -13.25
CA ILE A 29 2.03 1.79 -13.73
C ILE A 29 1.51 0.38 -13.43
N SER A 30 0.91 -0.26 -14.44
CA SER A 30 0.29 -1.59 -14.31
C SER A 30 1.21 -2.63 -13.67
N ALA A 31 2.51 -2.61 -13.98
CA ALA A 31 3.47 -3.53 -13.39
C ALA A 31 3.61 -3.39 -11.86
N LEU A 32 3.42 -2.19 -11.29
CA LEU A 32 3.45 -2.00 -9.83
C LEU A 32 2.17 -2.51 -9.17
N ASP A 33 1.01 -2.29 -9.80
CA ASP A 33 -0.24 -2.90 -9.36
C ASP A 33 -0.12 -4.43 -9.46
N GLY A 34 0.44 -4.95 -10.55
CA GLY A 34 0.79 -6.35 -10.71
C GLY A 34 1.66 -6.93 -9.61
N LEU A 35 2.75 -6.24 -9.27
CA LEU A 35 3.66 -6.62 -8.20
C LEU A 35 2.95 -6.66 -6.84
N ARG A 36 2.08 -5.68 -6.55
CA ARG A 36 1.23 -5.68 -5.35
C ARG A 36 0.20 -6.81 -5.37
N GLY A 37 -0.35 -7.13 -6.54
CA GLY A 37 -1.31 -8.22 -6.74
C GLY A 37 -0.66 -9.58 -6.50
N LEU A 38 0.56 -9.78 -6.99
CA LEU A 38 1.36 -10.95 -6.67
C LEU A 38 1.64 -10.99 -5.16
N ALA A 39 2.16 -9.91 -4.57
CA ALA A 39 2.46 -9.86 -3.14
C ALA A 39 1.25 -10.19 -2.25
N VAL A 40 0.05 -9.67 -2.56
CA VAL A 40 -1.14 -9.93 -1.72
C VAL A 40 -1.62 -11.36 -1.86
N LEU A 41 -1.50 -11.94 -3.05
CA LEU A 41 -1.82 -13.34 -3.30
C LEU A 41 -0.90 -14.23 -2.47
N LEU A 42 0.41 -13.95 -2.48
CA LEU A 42 1.38 -14.70 -1.68
C LEU A 42 1.08 -14.61 -0.17
N VAL A 43 0.75 -13.42 0.34
CA VAL A 43 0.34 -13.24 1.74
C VAL A 43 -0.91 -14.08 2.07
N ALA A 44 -1.95 -13.96 1.25
CA ALA A 44 -3.21 -14.65 1.50
C ALA A 44 -3.04 -16.18 1.45
N VAL A 45 -2.38 -16.68 0.41
CA VAL A 45 -2.15 -18.11 0.24
C VAL A 45 -1.28 -18.67 1.39
N GLY A 46 -0.34 -17.89 1.93
CA GLY A 46 0.47 -18.29 3.09
C GLY A 46 -0.32 -18.38 4.38
N HIS A 47 -1.16 -17.40 4.64
CA HIS A 47 -2.04 -17.41 5.82
C HIS A 47 -3.18 -18.43 5.72
N ALA A 48 -3.56 -18.84 4.50
CA ALA A 48 -4.47 -19.96 4.33
C ALA A 48 -3.84 -21.28 4.82
N GLY A 49 -2.50 -21.38 4.83
CA GLY A 49 -1.74 -22.54 5.31
C GLY A 49 -2.01 -22.85 6.78
N ASP A 50 -2.46 -24.08 7.05
CA ASP A 50 -2.96 -24.60 8.33
C ASP A 50 -4.37 -24.15 8.73
N GLN A 51 -4.97 -23.17 8.04
CA GLN A 51 -6.38 -22.80 8.25
C GLN A 51 -7.31 -23.53 7.27
N LEU A 52 -7.02 -23.42 5.97
CA LEU A 52 -7.86 -23.93 4.89
C LEU A 52 -7.27 -25.13 4.16
N TRP A 53 -5.95 -25.18 4.06
CA TRP A 53 -5.21 -26.26 3.40
C TRP A 53 -4.01 -26.72 4.23
N PRO A 54 -3.60 -28.00 4.12
CA PRO A 54 -2.44 -28.52 4.83
C PRO A 54 -1.19 -27.80 4.34
N ARG A 55 -0.35 -27.30 5.27
CA ARG A 55 0.97 -26.81 4.89
C ARG A 55 1.84 -27.87 4.23
N SER A 56 1.60 -29.17 4.45
CA SER A 56 2.34 -30.25 3.77
C SER A 56 2.27 -30.15 2.24
N LEU A 57 1.10 -29.87 1.67
CA LEU A 57 0.92 -29.73 0.21
C LEU A 57 1.78 -28.62 -0.39
N VAL A 58 2.04 -27.58 0.41
CA VAL A 58 2.89 -26.46 0.06
C VAL A 58 4.35 -26.75 0.38
N ASN A 59 4.61 -27.43 1.50
CA ASN A 59 5.93 -27.75 2.01
C ASN A 59 6.67 -28.77 1.14
N GLU A 60 5.94 -29.61 0.42
CA GLU A 60 6.46 -30.58 -0.54
C GLU A 60 6.89 -29.93 -1.87
N VAL A 61 6.46 -28.69 -2.14
CA VAL A 61 6.90 -27.91 -3.31
C VAL A 61 7.84 -26.80 -2.81
N PRO A 62 9.17 -26.95 -2.97
CA PRO A 62 10.14 -26.00 -2.41
C PRO A 62 9.88 -24.55 -2.83
N VAL A 63 9.41 -24.34 -4.07
CA VAL A 63 9.09 -22.99 -4.54
C VAL A 63 7.89 -22.39 -3.79
N LEU A 64 6.86 -23.19 -3.47
CA LEU A 64 5.64 -22.73 -2.78
C LEU A 64 5.87 -22.48 -1.29
N ARG A 65 6.65 -23.29 -0.61
CA ARG A 65 6.98 -23.11 0.81
C ARG A 65 7.76 -21.82 1.09
N GLY A 66 8.69 -21.45 0.21
CA GLY A 66 9.39 -20.16 0.20
C GLY A 66 8.47 -18.94 0.19
N PHE A 67 7.34 -19.03 -0.52
CA PHE A 67 6.43 -17.90 -0.73
C PHE A 67 5.75 -17.39 0.55
N PHE A 68 5.77 -18.16 1.66
CA PHE A 68 4.95 -17.90 2.84
C PHE A 68 5.73 -17.49 4.10
N GLY A 69 7.07 -17.44 4.05
CA GLY A 69 7.96 -17.18 5.20
C GLY A 69 8.08 -15.73 5.69
N GLY A 70 7.21 -14.81 5.24
CA GLY A 70 7.26 -13.40 5.63
C GLY A 70 8.28 -12.60 4.82
N GLY A 71 7.76 -11.73 3.94
CA GLY A 71 8.59 -10.87 3.08
C GLY A 71 7.75 -10.04 2.13
N ALA A 72 6.62 -10.59 1.66
CA ALA A 72 5.68 -9.90 0.78
C ALA A 72 5.15 -8.56 1.34
N VAL A 73 5.08 -8.39 2.67
CA VAL A 73 4.74 -7.11 3.31
C VAL A 73 5.76 -5.99 3.01
N VAL A 74 7.04 -6.33 2.82
CA VAL A 74 8.09 -5.38 2.45
C VAL A 74 7.82 -4.79 1.06
N ILE A 75 7.29 -5.58 0.12
CA ILE A 75 6.88 -5.09 -1.19
C ILE A 75 5.85 -3.97 -1.03
N PHE A 76 4.85 -4.15 -0.17
CA PHE A 76 3.86 -3.11 0.08
C PHE A 76 4.44 -1.87 0.76
N PHE A 77 5.38 -2.04 1.69
CA PHE A 77 6.07 -0.91 2.31
C PHE A 77 6.90 -0.11 1.29
N VAL A 78 7.72 -0.77 0.47
CA VAL A 78 8.57 -0.10 -0.54
C VAL A 78 7.70 0.59 -1.60
N VAL A 79 6.73 -0.13 -2.18
CA VAL A 79 5.84 0.45 -3.20
C VAL A 79 4.97 1.56 -2.62
N GLY A 80 4.46 1.38 -1.39
CA GLY A 80 3.66 2.36 -0.67
C GLY A 80 4.44 3.65 -0.40
N GLY A 81 5.62 3.52 0.21
CA GLY A 81 6.54 4.64 0.48
C GLY A 81 6.89 5.41 -0.79
N LEU A 82 7.17 4.70 -1.89
CA LEU A 82 7.49 5.33 -3.17
C LEU A 82 6.31 6.11 -3.78
N ILE A 83 5.15 5.46 -3.94
CA ILE A 83 3.98 6.09 -4.57
C ILE A 83 3.49 7.28 -3.74
N VAL A 84 3.39 7.13 -2.43
CA VAL A 84 2.93 8.18 -1.53
C VAL A 84 3.89 9.36 -1.55
N THR A 85 5.20 9.11 -1.41
CA THR A 85 6.21 10.18 -1.39
C THR A 85 6.28 10.90 -2.73
N ARG A 86 6.13 10.21 -3.87
CA ARG A 86 6.05 10.88 -5.18
C ARG A 86 4.88 11.85 -5.29
N GLY A 87 3.72 11.48 -4.74
CA GLY A 87 2.57 12.38 -4.65
C GLY A 87 2.89 13.62 -3.81
N LEU A 88 3.46 13.41 -2.62
CA LEU A 88 3.84 14.51 -1.72
C LEU A 88 4.92 15.43 -2.31
N LEU A 89 5.94 14.87 -2.98
CA LEU A 89 7.00 15.64 -3.64
C LEU A 89 6.44 16.50 -4.79
N ARG A 90 5.43 15.99 -5.52
CA ARG A 90 4.72 16.76 -6.54
C ARG A 90 3.89 17.87 -5.90
N ASP A 91 3.06 17.53 -4.93
CA ASP A 91 2.22 18.52 -4.22
C ASP A 91 3.10 19.61 -3.57
N HIS A 92 4.30 19.27 -3.06
CA HIS A 92 5.29 20.24 -2.56
C HIS A 92 5.83 21.16 -3.66
N ALA A 93 6.23 20.60 -4.81
CA ALA A 93 6.73 21.38 -5.94
C ALA A 93 5.65 22.31 -6.53
N GLU A 94 4.38 21.95 -6.42
CA GLU A 94 3.22 22.73 -6.86
C GLU A 94 2.69 23.71 -5.80
N GLY A 95 3.32 23.81 -4.62
CA GLY A 95 2.85 24.67 -3.53
C GLY A 95 1.48 24.27 -2.96
N ALA A 96 1.11 22.99 -3.11
CA ALA A 96 -0.19 22.41 -2.73
C ALA A 96 -0.09 21.36 -1.60
N LEU A 97 1.08 21.24 -0.97
CA LEU A 97 1.32 20.29 0.12
C LEU A 97 0.54 20.70 1.38
N ASP A 98 -0.36 19.82 1.81
CA ASP A 98 -1.16 19.97 3.03
C ASP A 98 -1.05 18.67 3.87
N PRO A 99 -0.27 18.67 4.96
CA PRO A 99 -0.07 17.50 5.81
C PRO A 99 -1.35 16.95 6.44
N VAL A 100 -2.23 17.84 6.92
CA VAL A 100 -3.47 17.45 7.61
C VAL A 100 -4.40 16.78 6.60
N ARG A 101 -4.60 17.41 5.45
CA ARG A 101 -5.43 16.86 4.39
C ARG A 101 -4.87 15.58 3.82
N PHE A 102 -3.55 15.49 3.67
CA PHE A 102 -2.90 14.24 3.28
C PHE A 102 -3.29 13.10 4.23
N TYR A 103 -3.17 13.32 5.54
CA TYR A 103 -3.45 12.29 6.52
C TYR A 103 -4.94 11.92 6.57
N LEU A 104 -5.84 12.92 6.53
CA LEU A 104 -7.29 12.68 6.45
C LEU A 104 -7.67 11.81 5.24
N ARG A 105 -7.07 12.05 4.06
CA ARG A 105 -7.29 11.18 2.89
C ARG A 105 -6.86 9.74 3.15
N ARG A 106 -5.77 9.52 3.89
CA ARG A 106 -5.29 8.17 4.24
C ARG A 106 -6.23 7.49 5.22
N LEU A 107 -6.67 8.18 6.27
CA LEU A 107 -7.63 7.67 7.24
C LEU A 107 -8.93 7.23 6.56
N VAL A 108 -9.52 8.07 5.70
CA VAL A 108 -10.74 7.70 4.96
C VAL A 108 -10.49 6.53 4.01
N ARG A 109 -9.35 6.51 3.31
CA ARG A 109 -9.03 5.43 2.35
C ARG A 109 -8.86 4.07 3.04
N VAL A 110 -8.22 4.02 4.21
CA VAL A 110 -8.02 2.78 4.98
C VAL A 110 -9.29 2.42 5.77
N GLY A 111 -9.95 3.41 6.35
CA GLY A 111 -11.21 3.26 7.08
C GLY A 111 -12.34 2.68 6.23
N ALA A 112 -12.33 2.91 4.91
CA ALA A 112 -13.26 2.28 3.97
C ALA A 112 -13.26 0.74 4.02
N GLN A 113 -12.17 0.11 4.49
CA GLN A 113 -12.09 -1.33 4.69
C GLN A 113 -12.12 -1.72 6.17
N LEU A 114 -11.49 -0.93 7.05
CA LEU A 114 -11.45 -1.27 8.47
C LEU A 114 -12.79 -1.10 9.19
N LEU A 115 -13.63 -0.13 8.80
CA LEU A 115 -14.94 0.06 9.44
C LEU A 115 -15.90 -1.09 9.13
N PRO A 116 -16.05 -1.54 7.85
CA PRO A 116 -16.87 -2.71 7.56
C PRO A 116 -16.31 -3.99 8.19
N LEU A 117 -14.98 -4.15 8.24
CA LEU A 117 -14.36 -5.26 8.97
C LEU A 117 -14.73 -5.23 10.46
N ALA A 118 -14.55 -4.09 11.12
CA ALA A 118 -14.84 -3.96 12.54
C ALA A 118 -16.31 -4.27 12.85
N LEU A 119 -17.24 -3.80 12.01
CA LEU A 119 -18.66 -4.13 12.12
C LEU A 119 -18.90 -5.64 11.95
N ALA A 120 -18.29 -6.26 10.94
CA ALA A 120 -18.44 -7.70 10.70
C ALA A 120 -17.90 -8.52 11.87
N VAL A 121 -16.72 -8.20 12.39
CA VAL A 121 -16.13 -8.87 13.56
C VAL A 121 -16.98 -8.67 14.81
N LEU A 122 -17.52 -7.47 15.04
CA LEU A 122 -18.46 -7.21 16.15
C LEU A 122 -19.70 -8.08 16.03
N VAL A 123 -20.35 -8.10 14.86
CA VAL A 123 -21.56 -8.92 14.62
C VAL A 123 -21.25 -10.39 14.86
N VAL A 124 -20.21 -10.91 14.19
CA VAL A 124 -19.76 -12.30 14.31
C VAL A 124 -19.49 -12.67 15.77
N SER A 125 -18.76 -11.84 16.53
CA SER A 125 -18.46 -12.09 17.94
C SER A 125 -19.68 -12.19 18.87
N ARG A 126 -20.86 -11.75 18.40
CA ARG A 126 -22.13 -11.80 19.16
C ARG A 126 -23.04 -12.92 18.72
N VAL A 127 -23.03 -13.27 17.44
CA VAL A 127 -23.99 -14.22 16.85
C VAL A 127 -23.39 -15.60 16.63
N ASP A 128 -22.07 -15.70 16.47
CA ASP A 128 -21.37 -16.96 16.22
C ASP A 128 -20.87 -17.55 17.54
N ALA A 129 -21.59 -18.55 18.07
CA ALA A 129 -21.21 -19.25 19.29
C ALA A 129 -19.87 -20.03 19.18
N THR A 130 -19.35 -20.23 17.96
CA THR A 130 -18.03 -20.85 17.75
C THR A 130 -16.88 -19.84 17.94
N ASP A 131 -17.16 -18.53 17.91
CA ASP A 131 -16.18 -17.52 18.28
C ASP A 131 -16.05 -17.45 19.81
N ARG A 132 -14.96 -18.02 20.32
CA ARG A 132 -14.67 -18.08 21.77
C ARG A 132 -13.96 -16.84 22.30
N THR A 133 -13.74 -15.83 21.46
CA THR A 133 -13.07 -14.59 21.89
C THR A 133 -14.01 -13.79 22.80
N PRO A 134 -13.60 -13.41 24.02
CA PRO A 134 -14.43 -12.60 24.89
C PRO A 134 -14.84 -11.26 24.24
N PRO A 135 -16.06 -10.75 24.50
CA PRO A 135 -16.51 -9.47 23.95
C PRO A 135 -15.60 -8.28 24.31
N ALA A 136 -15.04 -8.26 25.52
CA ALA A 136 -14.11 -7.22 25.96
C ALA A 136 -12.80 -7.25 25.16
N VAL A 137 -12.24 -8.44 24.93
CA VAL A 137 -11.04 -8.64 24.08
C VAL A 137 -11.31 -8.22 22.65
N THR A 138 -12.50 -8.52 22.12
CA THR A 138 -12.92 -8.09 20.78
C THR A 138 -12.99 -6.57 20.68
N ALA A 139 -13.64 -5.91 21.64
CA ALA A 139 -13.74 -4.45 21.68
C ALA A 139 -12.35 -3.78 21.78
N GLN A 140 -11.49 -4.27 22.67
CA GLN A 140 -10.14 -3.76 22.84
C GLN A 140 -9.30 -3.94 21.57
N SER A 141 -9.38 -5.12 20.94
CA SER A 141 -8.64 -5.39 19.70
C SER A 141 -9.06 -4.46 18.57
N LEU A 142 -10.37 -4.26 18.38
CA LEU A 142 -10.90 -3.36 17.36
C LEU A 142 -10.55 -1.90 17.64
N MET A 143 -10.55 -1.46 18.91
CA MET A 143 -10.11 -0.12 19.30
C MET A 143 -8.66 0.14 18.85
N HIS A 144 -7.74 -0.80 19.08
CA HIS A 144 -6.34 -0.66 18.67
C HIS A 144 -6.16 -0.74 17.15
N VAL A 145 -6.94 -1.56 16.45
CA VAL A 145 -6.95 -1.60 14.97
C VAL A 145 -7.41 -0.26 14.40
N LEU A 146 -8.49 0.32 14.93
CA LEU A 146 -9.06 1.57 14.43
C LEU A 146 -8.18 2.78 14.75
N THR A 147 -7.55 2.80 15.93
CA THR A 147 -6.62 3.87 16.34
C THR A 147 -5.20 3.70 15.78
N GLN A 148 -4.95 2.68 14.94
CA GLN A 148 -3.63 2.40 14.35
C GLN A 148 -2.53 2.15 15.39
N THR A 149 -2.89 1.54 16.52
CA THR A 149 -1.99 1.16 17.62
C THR A 149 -1.93 -0.35 17.84
N TRP A 150 -2.52 -1.14 16.93
CA TRP A 150 -2.59 -2.60 17.01
C TRP A 150 -1.20 -3.25 17.09
N ASN A 151 -0.21 -2.73 16.37
CA ASN A 151 1.15 -3.26 16.42
C ASN A 151 1.83 -3.09 17.78
N THR A 152 1.51 -2.03 18.54
CA THR A 152 2.01 -1.83 19.91
C THR A 152 1.23 -2.70 20.88
N TYR A 153 -0.11 -2.72 20.77
CA TYR A 153 -0.96 -3.52 21.64
C TYR A 153 -0.58 -5.01 21.63
N THR A 154 -0.30 -5.58 20.44
CA THR A 154 0.05 -6.99 20.30
C THR A 154 1.46 -7.35 20.79
N GLN A 155 2.33 -6.37 21.11
CA GLN A 155 3.64 -6.64 21.69
C GLN A 155 3.50 -7.27 23.08
N ASP A 156 2.64 -6.69 23.92
CA ASP A 156 2.40 -7.15 25.29
C ASP A 156 1.22 -8.13 25.39
N ASN A 157 0.32 -8.13 24.39
CA ASN A 157 -0.95 -8.85 24.45
C ASN A 157 -1.12 -9.89 23.33
N LEU A 158 -0.03 -10.39 22.73
CA LEU A 158 -0.09 -11.28 21.56
C LEU A 158 -1.10 -12.44 21.73
N LEU A 159 -1.00 -13.16 22.86
CA LEU A 159 -1.86 -14.31 23.16
C LEU A 159 -3.26 -13.92 23.67
N ALA A 160 -3.39 -12.73 24.25
CA ALA A 160 -4.65 -12.23 24.80
C ALA A 160 -5.51 -11.48 23.77
N SER A 161 -4.92 -11.13 22.62
CA SER A 161 -5.56 -10.39 21.53
C SER A 161 -6.24 -11.30 20.51
N ARG A 162 -7.11 -10.72 19.67
CA ARG A 162 -7.73 -11.44 18.55
C ARG A 162 -6.70 -11.88 17.50
N SER A 163 -6.45 -13.18 17.40
CA SER A 163 -5.47 -13.76 16.48
C SER A 163 -5.87 -13.60 15.01
N ASP A 164 -7.17 -13.54 14.70
CA ASP A 164 -7.72 -13.32 13.36
C ASP A 164 -7.51 -11.90 12.81
N LEU A 165 -6.97 -10.98 13.64
CA LEU A 165 -6.59 -9.62 13.27
C LEU A 165 -5.07 -9.40 13.25
N GLY A 166 -4.27 -10.43 13.53
CA GLY A 166 -2.83 -10.31 13.76
C GLY A 166 -2.09 -9.60 12.64
N HIS A 167 -2.41 -9.87 11.37
CA HIS A 167 -1.78 -9.29 10.18
C HIS A 167 -1.95 -7.76 10.05
N LEU A 168 -2.88 -7.14 10.78
CA LEU A 168 -3.15 -5.70 10.70
C LEU A 168 -2.06 -4.83 11.36
N TRP A 169 -1.04 -5.43 11.99
CA TRP A 169 0.11 -4.69 12.54
C TRP A 169 0.79 -3.84 11.44
N TYR A 170 0.83 -4.38 10.22
CA TYR A 170 1.37 -3.73 9.04
C TYR A 170 0.70 -2.38 8.76
N LEU A 171 -0.63 -2.29 8.90
CA LEU A 171 -1.36 -1.05 8.66
C LEU A 171 -1.02 0.00 9.71
N SER A 172 -0.85 -0.40 10.97
CA SER A 172 -0.45 0.51 12.05
C SER A 172 0.93 1.11 11.79
N VAL A 173 1.93 0.27 11.49
CA VAL A 173 3.29 0.73 11.10
C VAL A 173 3.22 1.70 9.92
N GLN A 174 2.44 1.36 8.89
CA GLN A 174 2.29 2.23 7.73
C GLN A 174 1.68 3.60 8.09
N GLN A 175 0.59 3.64 8.86
CA GLN A 175 -0.07 4.90 9.21
C GLN A 175 0.81 5.75 10.14
N GLN A 176 1.53 5.14 11.07
CA GLN A 176 2.45 5.84 11.97
C GLN A 176 3.59 6.51 11.19
N CYS A 177 4.19 5.82 10.22
CA CYS A 177 5.19 6.43 9.32
C CYS A 177 4.61 7.59 8.50
N TYR A 178 3.35 7.50 8.07
CA TYR A 178 2.69 8.54 7.29
C TYR A 178 2.30 9.79 8.08
N LEU A 179 2.31 9.75 9.41
CA LEU A 179 2.16 10.96 10.23
C LEU A 179 3.35 11.91 10.02
N LEU A 180 4.57 11.38 10.00
CA LEU A 180 5.80 12.18 9.90
C LEU A 180 6.17 12.53 8.46
N LEU A 181 5.83 11.66 7.51
CA LEU A 181 6.24 11.78 6.11
C LEU A 181 5.93 13.14 5.44
N PRO A 182 4.71 13.71 5.51
CA PRO A 182 4.44 15.01 4.85
C PRO A 182 5.26 16.16 5.45
N LEU A 183 5.57 16.12 6.75
CA LEU A 183 6.42 17.12 7.42
C LEU A 183 7.87 17.01 6.94
N LEU A 184 8.39 15.77 6.85
CA LEU A 184 9.72 15.52 6.30
C LEU A 184 9.84 16.01 4.85
N VAL A 185 8.81 15.75 4.03
CA VAL A 185 8.77 16.25 2.65
C VAL A 185 8.71 17.78 2.63
N ALA A 186 7.88 18.42 3.47
CA ALA A 186 7.76 19.88 3.51
C ALA A 186 9.10 20.58 3.77
N VAL A 187 9.92 20.02 4.67
CA VAL A 187 11.19 20.64 5.11
C VAL A 187 12.37 20.22 4.24
N LEU A 188 12.45 18.94 3.85
CA LEU A 188 13.68 18.37 3.27
C LEU A 188 13.62 18.22 1.74
N ALA A 189 12.45 18.33 1.09
CA ALA A 189 12.33 18.13 -0.35
C ALA A 189 13.11 19.16 -1.19
N VAL A 190 13.35 20.36 -0.64
CA VAL A 190 14.20 21.39 -1.26
C VAL A 190 15.68 20.99 -1.29
N HIS A 191 16.13 20.14 -0.35
CA HIS A 191 17.50 19.66 -0.23
C HIS A 191 17.60 18.15 -0.50
N ARG A 192 17.18 17.72 -1.70
CA ARG A 192 17.04 16.29 -2.06
C ARG A 192 18.22 15.40 -1.72
N ARG A 193 19.47 15.89 -1.86
CA ARG A 193 20.68 15.12 -1.51
C ARG A 193 20.80 14.87 -0.01
N VAL A 194 20.57 15.91 0.80
CA VAL A 194 20.53 15.81 2.26
C VAL A 194 19.40 14.89 2.68
N PHE A 195 18.21 15.05 2.08
CA PHE A 195 17.07 14.19 2.38
C PHE A 195 17.37 12.71 2.08
N ALA A 196 17.94 12.41 0.91
CA ALA A 196 18.35 11.04 0.56
C ALA A 196 19.41 10.49 1.53
N GLY A 197 20.40 11.30 1.93
CA GLY A 197 21.42 10.92 2.90
C GLY A 197 20.83 10.60 4.28
N LEU A 198 19.91 11.42 4.77
CA LEU A 198 19.21 11.19 6.04
C LEU A 198 18.34 9.93 6.00
N LEU A 199 17.62 9.69 4.90
CA LEU A 199 16.82 8.48 4.72
C LEU A 199 17.70 7.23 4.68
N LEU A 200 18.87 7.30 4.02
CA LEU A 200 19.83 6.20 4.00
C LEU A 200 20.38 5.91 5.41
N ALA A 201 20.78 6.95 6.15
CA ALA A 201 21.21 6.82 7.53
C ALA A 201 20.10 6.22 8.42
N LEU A 202 18.84 6.61 8.20
CA LEU A 202 17.69 6.09 8.93
C LEU A 202 17.41 4.62 8.61
N VAL A 203 17.56 4.16 7.36
CA VAL A 203 17.46 2.72 7.01
C VAL A 203 18.51 1.91 7.78
N VAL A 204 19.74 2.40 7.83
CA VAL A 204 20.83 1.74 8.59
C VAL A 204 20.50 1.72 10.08
N ALA A 205 20.09 2.86 10.65
CA ALA A 205 19.73 2.97 12.06
C ALA A 205 18.57 2.04 12.45
N VAL A 206 17.50 1.97 11.65
CA VAL A 206 16.36 1.06 11.88
C VAL A 206 16.80 -0.40 11.81
N THR A 207 17.73 -0.73 10.91
CA THR A 207 18.26 -2.10 10.77
C THR A 207 19.08 -2.50 11.98
N VAL A 208 20.02 -1.64 12.41
CA VAL A 208 20.83 -1.86 13.63
C VAL A 208 19.93 -1.94 14.86
N TRP A 209 18.94 -1.05 14.98
CA TRP A 209 17.98 -1.07 16.06
C TRP A 209 17.16 -2.36 16.09
N ARG A 210 16.70 -2.86 14.93
CA ARG A 210 16.00 -4.15 14.84
C ARG A 210 16.85 -5.31 15.35
N TYR A 211 18.16 -5.31 15.08
CA TYR A 211 19.05 -6.37 15.55
C TYR A 211 19.15 -6.33 17.09
N HIS A 212 19.34 -5.13 17.64
CA HIS A 212 19.37 -4.94 19.08
C HIS A 212 18.06 -5.41 19.76
N VAL A 213 16.90 -4.98 19.25
CA VAL A 213 15.58 -5.40 19.78
C VAL A 213 15.38 -6.90 19.65
N LEU A 214 15.80 -7.52 18.54
CA LEU A 214 15.72 -8.97 18.36
C LEU A 214 16.52 -9.71 19.44
N ASP A 215 17.69 -9.18 19.81
CA ASP A 215 18.58 -9.77 20.81
C ASP A 215 18.16 -9.50 22.26
N THR A 216 17.43 -8.42 22.52
CA THR A 216 17.11 -7.95 23.89
C THR A 216 15.63 -8.10 24.27
N ASP A 217 14.71 -7.75 23.37
CA ASP A 217 13.27 -7.70 23.63
C ASP A 217 12.50 -8.86 22.95
N GLY A 218 13.14 -9.53 21.98
CA GLY A 218 12.61 -10.72 21.32
C GLY A 218 11.89 -10.48 19.99
N TRP A 219 11.52 -11.57 19.33
CA TRP A 219 11.12 -11.57 17.92
C TRP A 219 9.79 -10.84 17.66
N VAL A 220 8.85 -10.85 18.60
CA VAL A 220 7.52 -10.25 18.41
C VAL A 220 7.67 -8.73 18.22
N ILE A 221 8.38 -8.07 19.14
CA ILE A 221 8.63 -6.63 19.07
C ILE A 221 9.48 -6.32 17.83
N ALA A 222 10.53 -7.09 17.58
CA ALA A 222 11.35 -6.93 16.39
C ALA A 222 10.54 -7.06 15.08
N ALA A 223 9.50 -7.90 15.05
CA ALA A 223 8.67 -8.17 13.88
C ALA A 223 7.50 -7.19 13.66
N THR A 224 7.06 -6.46 14.70
CA THR A 224 5.83 -5.63 14.63
C THR A 224 6.05 -4.15 14.97
N ALA A 225 7.12 -3.80 15.69
CA ALA A 225 7.37 -2.42 16.08
C ALA A 225 7.68 -1.53 14.86
N THR A 226 7.16 -0.31 14.88
CA THR A 226 7.43 0.69 13.83
C THR A 226 8.91 1.03 13.77
N THR A 227 9.57 1.11 14.92
CA THR A 227 10.99 1.43 15.03
C THR A 227 11.90 0.37 14.40
N THR A 228 11.43 -0.87 14.23
CA THR A 228 12.21 -1.98 13.64
C THR A 228 11.75 -2.38 12.22
N ARG A 229 10.49 -2.05 11.86
CA ARG A 229 9.85 -2.44 10.59
C ARG A 229 9.56 -1.31 9.62
N ALA A 230 9.91 -0.06 9.96
CA ALA A 230 9.77 1.07 9.04
C ALA A 230 10.76 1.04 7.85
N ASP A 231 11.79 0.18 7.89
CA ASP A 231 12.89 0.10 6.92
C ASP A 231 12.42 -0.03 5.47
N GLY A 232 11.47 -0.92 5.19
CA GLY A 232 10.92 -1.08 3.84
C GLY A 232 10.21 0.19 3.36
N LEU A 233 9.52 0.91 4.24
CA LEU A 233 8.78 2.11 3.90
C LEU A 233 9.75 3.26 3.64
N ILE A 234 10.73 3.43 4.53
CA ILE A 234 11.81 4.43 4.39
C ILE A 234 12.58 4.18 3.09
N MET A 235 12.86 2.92 2.74
CA MET A 235 13.46 2.58 1.45
C MET A 235 12.60 3.04 0.27
N GLY A 236 11.28 2.87 0.34
CA GLY A 236 10.35 3.42 -0.65
C GLY A 236 10.41 4.95 -0.76
N VAL A 237 10.47 5.66 0.38
CA VAL A 237 10.64 7.11 0.44
C VAL A 237 11.98 7.52 -0.20
N LEU A 238 13.06 6.82 0.15
CA LEU A 238 14.40 7.04 -0.41
C LEU A 238 14.39 6.87 -1.93
N LEU A 239 13.77 5.82 -2.45
CA LEU A 239 13.62 5.63 -3.90
C LEU A 239 12.88 6.78 -4.57
N ALA A 240 11.85 7.34 -3.93
CA ALA A 240 11.09 8.46 -4.50
C ALA A 240 11.96 9.71 -4.63
N VAL A 241 12.73 10.02 -3.58
CA VAL A 241 13.65 11.16 -3.54
C VAL A 241 14.81 10.94 -4.51
N ALA A 242 15.31 9.71 -4.61
CA ALA A 242 16.47 9.36 -5.42
C ALA A 242 16.14 9.14 -6.91
N LEU A 243 14.87 8.98 -7.28
CA LEU A 243 14.44 8.64 -8.64
C LEU A 243 15.09 9.51 -9.74
N PRO A 244 15.19 10.85 -9.59
CA PRO A 244 15.85 11.71 -10.59
C PRO A 244 17.32 11.36 -10.81
N PHE A 245 18.02 10.84 -9.79
CA PHE A 245 19.42 10.41 -9.89
C PHE A 245 19.58 9.01 -10.51
N LEU A 246 18.49 8.22 -10.54
CA LEU A 246 18.46 6.86 -11.08
C LEU A 246 18.10 6.82 -12.57
N THR A 247 17.51 7.87 -13.14
CA THR A 247 17.14 7.94 -14.56
C THR A 247 18.33 7.77 -15.51
N ARG A 248 19.55 8.11 -15.07
CA ARG A 248 20.80 7.85 -15.81
C ARG A 248 21.08 6.35 -16.04
N PHE A 249 20.39 5.47 -15.32
CA PHE A 249 20.51 4.01 -15.46
C PHE A 249 19.34 3.37 -16.21
N ARG A 250 18.50 4.18 -16.88
CA ARG A 250 17.32 3.69 -17.61
C ARG A 250 17.63 2.57 -18.62
N ASP A 251 18.80 2.62 -19.26
CA ASP A 251 19.21 1.63 -20.26
C ASP A 251 19.50 0.26 -19.63
N ARG A 252 19.81 0.23 -18.32
CA ARG A 252 20.01 -0.99 -17.53
C ARG A 252 18.73 -1.48 -16.86
N ALA A 253 17.61 -0.75 -16.96
CA ALA A 253 16.39 -1.05 -16.23
C ALA A 253 15.83 -2.45 -16.53
N ALA A 254 15.84 -2.87 -17.80
CA ALA A 254 15.37 -4.20 -18.18
C ALA A 254 16.21 -5.31 -17.56
N MET A 255 17.55 -5.17 -17.57
CA MET A 255 18.47 -6.10 -16.92
C MET A 255 18.25 -6.13 -15.41
N VAL A 256 18.20 -4.97 -14.75
CA VAL A 256 17.95 -4.88 -13.30
C VAL A 256 16.61 -5.52 -12.94
N MET A 257 15.57 -5.33 -13.75
CA MET A 257 14.27 -5.94 -13.53
C MET A 257 14.32 -7.47 -13.64
N THR A 258 15.02 -8.01 -14.63
CA THR A 258 15.21 -9.46 -14.78
C THR A 258 16.02 -10.03 -13.62
N VAL A 259 17.17 -9.42 -13.30
CA VAL A 259 18.06 -9.88 -12.21
C VAL A 259 17.35 -9.82 -10.86
N SER A 260 16.67 -8.70 -10.55
CA SER A 260 15.89 -8.59 -9.31
C SER A 260 14.69 -9.53 -9.29
N GLY A 261 14.10 -9.87 -10.45
CA GLY A 261 13.01 -10.84 -10.54
C GLY A 261 13.47 -12.25 -10.22
N VAL A 262 14.59 -12.67 -10.81
CA VAL A 262 15.24 -13.95 -10.51
C VAL A 262 15.70 -13.98 -9.05
N ALA A 263 16.38 -12.93 -8.58
CA ALA A 263 16.82 -12.83 -7.20
C ALA A 263 15.66 -12.89 -6.21
N MET A 264 14.50 -12.29 -6.53
CA MET A 264 13.31 -12.38 -5.69
C MET A 264 12.81 -13.83 -5.60
N VAL A 265 12.73 -14.55 -6.72
CA VAL A 265 12.32 -15.97 -6.74
C VAL A 265 13.30 -16.84 -5.94
N VAL A 266 14.61 -16.64 -6.13
CA VAL A 266 15.65 -17.37 -5.39
C VAL A 266 15.57 -17.07 -3.90
N LEU A 267 15.45 -15.79 -3.53
CA LEU A 267 15.41 -15.36 -2.14
C LEU A 267 14.18 -15.93 -1.43
N ILE A 268 13.02 -15.90 -2.09
CA ILE A 268 11.82 -16.58 -1.62
C ILE A 268 12.11 -18.06 -1.37
N GLY A 269 12.76 -18.75 -2.31
CA GLY A 269 13.18 -20.15 -2.15
C GLY A 269 14.25 -20.40 -1.08
N VAL A 270 15.05 -19.40 -0.68
CA VAL A 270 16.03 -19.56 0.42
C VAL A 270 15.38 -19.30 1.78
N LEU A 271 14.51 -18.29 1.87
CA LEU A 271 13.89 -17.85 3.12
C LEU A 271 13.08 -18.95 3.85
N GLN A 272 12.61 -20.00 3.15
CA GLN A 272 11.93 -21.14 3.78
C GLN A 272 12.79 -22.04 4.66
N GLU A 273 14.09 -22.14 4.33
CA GLU A 273 15.02 -22.99 5.07
C GLU A 273 15.54 -22.27 6.32
N LEU A 274 15.22 -20.99 6.42
CA LEU A 274 15.69 -20.12 7.46
C LEU A 274 14.66 -20.05 8.59
N ALA A 275 15.17 -20.01 9.81
CA ALA A 275 14.31 -19.74 10.94
C ALA A 275 13.73 -18.31 10.84
N PRO A 276 12.50 -18.05 11.34
CA PRO A 276 11.82 -16.76 11.19
C PRO A 276 12.66 -15.53 11.61
N PHE A 277 13.57 -15.71 12.57
CA PHE A 277 14.47 -14.64 13.03
C PHE A 277 15.54 -14.24 12.01
N GLN A 278 15.92 -15.10 11.06
CA GLN A 278 16.93 -14.77 10.05
C GLN A 278 16.40 -13.77 9.01
N PHE A 279 15.09 -13.79 8.72
CA PHE A 279 14.45 -12.73 7.95
C PHE A 279 14.53 -11.37 8.67
N LEU A 280 14.44 -11.36 10.01
CA LEU A 280 14.61 -10.14 10.79
C LEU A 280 16.07 -9.65 10.84
N ARG A 281 17.03 -10.43 10.33
CA ARG A 281 18.43 -10.04 10.17
C ARG A 281 18.80 -9.73 8.72
N GLU A 282 19.89 -10.30 8.22
CA GLU A 282 20.52 -9.97 6.94
C GLU A 282 19.59 -10.24 5.75
N TRP A 283 18.78 -11.28 5.83
CA TRP A 283 17.92 -11.67 4.71
C TRP A 283 16.76 -10.70 4.47
N GLY A 284 16.26 -10.03 5.51
CA GLY A 284 15.29 -8.94 5.36
C GLY A 284 15.89 -7.72 4.67
N ILE A 285 17.18 -7.45 4.88
CA ILE A 285 17.92 -6.39 4.19
C ILE A 285 18.02 -6.74 2.70
N VAL A 286 18.48 -7.96 2.39
CA VAL A 286 18.59 -8.44 0.99
C VAL A 286 17.23 -8.37 0.30
N PHE A 287 16.16 -8.81 0.97
CA PHE A 287 14.79 -8.75 0.42
C PHE A 287 14.34 -7.32 0.12
N THR A 288 14.62 -6.39 1.04
CA THR A 288 14.29 -4.97 0.88
C THR A 288 15.06 -4.35 -0.28
N LEU A 289 16.36 -4.66 -0.42
CA LEU A 289 17.20 -4.16 -1.52
C LEU A 289 16.78 -4.73 -2.88
N VAL A 290 16.48 -6.02 -2.96
CA VAL A 290 15.99 -6.66 -4.20
C VAL A 290 14.64 -6.07 -4.60
N THR A 291 13.72 -5.89 -3.63
CA THR A 291 12.44 -5.21 -3.84
C THR A 291 12.66 -3.78 -4.35
N ALA A 292 13.56 -3.03 -3.72
CA ALA A 292 13.85 -1.65 -4.09
C ALA A 292 14.41 -1.54 -5.51
N ALA A 293 15.33 -2.43 -5.89
CA ALA A 293 15.88 -2.51 -7.23
C ALA A 293 14.81 -2.84 -8.29
N MET A 294 13.95 -3.82 -8.01
CA MET A 294 12.82 -4.18 -8.88
C MET A 294 11.88 -2.98 -9.09
N VAL A 295 11.47 -2.34 -8.00
CA VAL A 295 10.54 -1.21 -8.03
C VAL A 295 11.16 -0.01 -8.76
N ALA A 296 12.44 0.30 -8.50
CA ALA A 296 13.16 1.36 -9.22
C ALA A 296 13.22 1.06 -10.72
N ALA A 297 13.59 -0.17 -11.11
CA ALA A 297 13.65 -0.60 -12.50
C ALA A 297 12.30 -0.49 -13.22
N ILE A 298 11.20 -0.88 -12.57
CA ILE A 298 9.84 -0.72 -13.10
C ILE A 298 9.54 0.75 -13.40
N PHE A 299 10.00 1.67 -12.55
CA PHE A 299 9.74 3.10 -12.72
C PHE A 299 10.58 3.79 -13.80
N ILE A 300 11.84 3.37 -14.00
CA ILE A 300 12.76 4.05 -14.93
C ILE A 300 12.85 3.37 -16.31
N ALA A 301 12.27 2.18 -16.49
CA ALA A 301 12.32 1.46 -17.76
C ALA A 301 11.68 2.25 -18.91
N GLN A 302 12.34 2.27 -20.07
CA GLN A 302 11.85 2.92 -21.29
C GLN A 302 11.00 2.00 -22.20
N GLY A 303 10.80 0.74 -21.81
CA GLY A 303 10.04 -0.22 -22.61
C GLY A 303 9.65 -1.48 -21.83
N PRO A 304 8.73 -2.31 -22.38
CA PRO A 304 8.23 -3.49 -21.72
C PRO A 304 9.29 -4.61 -21.67
N SER A 305 9.76 -4.96 -20.48
CA SER A 305 10.52 -6.20 -20.24
C SER A 305 9.59 -7.42 -20.15
N ALA A 306 10.12 -8.64 -20.18
CA ALA A 306 9.34 -9.86 -19.93
C ALA A 306 8.67 -9.84 -18.54
N VAL A 307 9.40 -9.39 -17.51
CA VAL A 307 8.89 -9.24 -16.14
C VAL A 307 7.78 -8.20 -16.07
N SER A 308 7.96 -7.04 -16.70
CA SER A 308 6.93 -5.99 -16.73
C SER A 308 5.66 -6.45 -17.44
N ARG A 309 5.79 -7.21 -18.54
CA ARG A 309 4.63 -7.82 -19.24
C ARG A 309 3.90 -8.84 -18.37
N LEU A 310 4.64 -9.69 -17.65
CA LEU A 310 4.05 -10.66 -16.73
C LEU A 310 3.28 -9.95 -15.60
N LEU A 311 3.90 -8.97 -14.95
CA LEU A 311 3.28 -8.22 -13.86
C LEU A 311 2.09 -7.39 -14.36
N SER A 312 2.14 -6.87 -15.59
CA SER A 312 1.04 -6.08 -16.17
C SER A 312 -0.15 -6.91 -16.65
N LYS A 313 -0.18 -8.24 -16.42
CA LYS A 313 -1.35 -9.07 -16.74
C LYS A 313 -2.61 -8.52 -16.04
N PRO A 314 -3.78 -8.53 -16.70
CA PRO A 314 -5.01 -7.95 -16.16
C PRO A 314 -5.42 -8.52 -14.80
N ALA A 315 -5.26 -9.84 -14.61
CA ALA A 315 -5.57 -10.51 -13.35
C ALA A 315 -4.72 -9.99 -12.18
N LEU A 316 -3.40 -9.93 -12.35
CA LEU A 316 -2.49 -9.40 -11.33
C LEU A 316 -2.74 -7.92 -11.04
N THR A 317 -3.01 -7.13 -12.09
CA THR A 317 -3.33 -5.71 -11.95
C THR A 317 -4.66 -5.50 -11.20
N TYR A 318 -5.66 -6.37 -11.42
CA TYR A 318 -6.91 -6.36 -10.65
C TYR A 318 -6.65 -6.69 -9.17
N LEU A 319 -5.92 -7.77 -8.88
CA LEU A 319 -5.54 -8.13 -7.51
C LEU A 319 -4.75 -6.99 -6.83
N GLY A 320 -3.87 -6.31 -7.57
CA GLY A 320 -3.15 -5.13 -7.10
C GLY A 320 -4.05 -3.98 -6.66
N ARG A 321 -5.09 -3.70 -7.47
CA ARG A 321 -6.08 -2.66 -7.15
C ARG A 321 -6.93 -3.02 -5.93
N ALA A 322 -7.27 -4.30 -5.79
CA ALA A 322 -8.03 -4.86 -4.67
C ALA A 322 -7.16 -5.24 -3.45
N SER A 323 -5.83 -5.07 -3.52
CA SER A 323 -4.89 -5.58 -2.51
C SER A 323 -5.18 -5.13 -1.08
N LEU A 324 -5.71 -3.90 -0.88
CA LEU A 324 -6.11 -3.44 0.45
C LEU A 324 -7.26 -4.28 1.01
N ALA A 325 -8.31 -4.51 0.22
CA ALA A 325 -9.46 -5.31 0.65
C ALA A 325 -9.04 -6.77 0.92
N ILE A 326 -8.29 -7.38 -0.01
CA ILE A 326 -7.78 -8.75 0.18
C ILE A 326 -6.94 -8.84 1.47
N PHE A 327 -6.02 -7.89 1.67
CA PHE A 327 -5.17 -7.87 2.85
C PHE A 327 -5.97 -7.70 4.14
N VAL A 328 -6.98 -6.82 4.18
CA VAL A 328 -7.79 -6.60 5.39
C VAL A 328 -8.61 -7.85 5.74
N TRP A 329 -9.21 -8.51 4.74
CA TRP A 329 -10.25 -9.51 4.96
C TRP A 329 -9.79 -10.98 4.97
N HIS A 330 -8.64 -11.31 4.39
CA HIS A 330 -8.26 -12.72 4.21
C HIS A 330 -8.21 -13.51 5.53
N LEU A 331 -7.50 -13.02 6.56
CA LEU A 331 -7.31 -13.79 7.80
C LEU A 331 -8.62 -13.96 8.61
N PRO A 332 -9.47 -12.93 8.81
CA PRO A 332 -10.78 -13.10 9.44
C PRO A 332 -11.69 -14.07 8.70
N VAL A 333 -11.70 -14.02 7.36
CA VAL A 333 -12.50 -14.93 6.53
C VAL A 333 -11.98 -16.36 6.64
N PHE A 334 -10.66 -16.56 6.60
CA PHE A 334 -10.07 -17.89 6.73
C PHE A 334 -10.31 -18.49 8.12
N ALA A 335 -10.16 -17.69 9.18
CA ALA A 335 -10.44 -18.12 10.54
C ALA A 335 -11.93 -18.47 10.73
N PHE A 336 -12.84 -17.69 10.11
CA PHE A 336 -14.27 -17.98 10.09
C PHE A 336 -14.57 -19.32 9.39
N VAL A 337 -14.00 -19.56 8.21
CA VAL A 337 -14.25 -20.82 7.49
C VAL A 337 -13.64 -22.00 8.23
N ALA A 338 -12.40 -21.88 8.71
CA ALA A 338 -11.69 -22.96 9.39
C ALA A 338 -12.44 -23.48 10.64
N ARG A 339 -13.01 -22.59 11.46
CA ARG A 339 -13.74 -23.00 12.67
C ARG A 339 -15.10 -23.66 12.40
N HIS A 340 -15.72 -23.40 11.26
CA HIS A 340 -17.01 -23.99 10.87
C HIS A 340 -16.90 -25.26 10.02
N THR A 341 -15.69 -25.60 9.57
CA THR A 341 -15.46 -26.70 8.63
C THR A 341 -14.41 -27.67 9.15
N THR A 342 -14.25 -27.79 10.47
CA THR A 342 -13.21 -28.59 11.13
C THR A 342 -13.16 -30.05 10.68
N THR A 343 -14.32 -30.62 10.32
CA THR A 343 -14.47 -32.00 9.82
C THR A 343 -14.36 -32.13 8.30
N TRP A 344 -14.32 -31.02 7.56
CA TRP A 344 -14.27 -31.04 6.10
C TRP A 344 -12.85 -31.32 5.62
N ASP A 345 -12.75 -32.00 4.48
CA ASP A 345 -11.52 -32.07 3.70
C ASP A 345 -11.05 -30.68 3.26
N TRP A 346 -9.74 -30.57 3.03
CA TRP A 346 -9.11 -29.30 2.73
C TRP A 346 -9.59 -28.65 1.43
N MET A 347 -9.95 -29.44 0.43
CA MET A 347 -10.35 -28.94 -0.90
C MET A 347 -11.68 -28.15 -0.82
N PRO A 348 -12.81 -28.72 -0.35
CA PRO A 348 -14.06 -27.96 -0.21
C PRO A 348 -13.91 -26.79 0.76
N ARG A 349 -13.13 -26.95 1.83
CA ARG A 349 -12.81 -25.87 2.78
C ARG A 349 -12.10 -24.70 2.10
N THR A 350 -11.10 -24.98 1.27
CA THR A 350 -10.34 -23.96 0.52
C THR A 350 -11.20 -23.28 -0.53
N ILE A 351 -12.03 -24.02 -1.26
CA ILE A 351 -12.96 -23.46 -2.25
C ILE A 351 -13.94 -22.51 -1.57
N LEU A 352 -14.52 -22.89 -0.43
CA LEU A 352 -15.41 -22.04 0.35
C LEU A 352 -14.68 -20.77 0.83
N GLY A 353 -13.49 -20.91 1.41
CA GLY A 353 -12.70 -19.78 1.91
C GLY A 353 -12.31 -18.79 0.81
N ALA A 354 -11.86 -19.28 -0.34
CA ALA A 354 -11.54 -18.45 -1.50
C ALA A 354 -12.80 -17.76 -2.07
N SER A 355 -13.92 -18.47 -2.16
CA SER A 355 -15.18 -17.91 -2.68
C SER A 355 -15.74 -16.83 -1.76
N LEU A 356 -15.73 -17.06 -0.44
CA LEU A 356 -16.19 -16.10 0.54
C LEU A 356 -15.28 -14.85 0.55
N LEU A 357 -13.96 -15.04 0.48
CA LEU A 357 -13.01 -13.93 0.38
C LEU A 357 -13.26 -13.12 -0.90
N ALA A 358 -13.45 -13.77 -2.05
CA ALA A 358 -13.74 -13.10 -3.30
C ALA A 358 -15.06 -12.29 -3.23
N ALA A 359 -16.11 -12.85 -2.63
CA ALA A 359 -17.38 -12.16 -2.44
C ALA A 359 -17.25 -10.93 -1.52
N VAL A 360 -16.56 -11.06 -0.38
CA VAL A 360 -16.32 -9.95 0.55
C VAL A 360 -15.45 -8.87 -0.09
N VAL A 361 -14.39 -9.25 -0.81
CA VAL A 361 -13.52 -8.29 -1.51
C VAL A 361 -14.31 -7.55 -2.60
N TRP A 362 -15.11 -8.26 -3.40
CA TRP A 362 -15.92 -7.64 -4.44
C TRP A 362 -16.94 -6.65 -3.87
N THR A 363 -17.70 -7.06 -2.85
CA THR A 363 -18.72 -6.22 -2.20
C THR A 363 -18.10 -4.99 -1.54
N THR A 364 -17.07 -5.18 -0.73
CA THR A 364 -16.40 -4.08 -0.01
C THR A 364 -15.68 -3.13 -0.97
N HIS A 365 -15.10 -3.66 -2.05
CA HIS A 365 -14.47 -2.83 -3.07
C HIS A 365 -15.49 -1.95 -3.80
N ARG A 366 -16.62 -2.53 -4.19
CA ARG A 366 -17.66 -1.85 -4.98
C ARG A 366 -18.46 -0.82 -4.18
N TRP A 367 -18.73 -1.10 -2.91
CA TRP A 367 -19.64 -0.29 -2.08
C TRP A 367 -18.95 0.59 -1.05
N PHE A 368 -17.69 0.35 -0.71
CA PHE A 368 -16.97 1.19 0.25
C PHE A 368 -15.73 1.85 -0.39
N ASP A 369 -14.85 1.08 -1.03
CA ASP A 369 -13.62 1.62 -1.62
C ASP A 369 -13.88 2.62 -2.75
N GLU A 370 -14.70 2.24 -3.73
CA GLU A 370 -14.98 3.09 -4.89
C GLU A 370 -15.69 4.40 -4.50
N PRO A 371 -16.75 4.38 -3.68
CA PRO A 371 -17.37 5.61 -3.18
C PRO A 371 -16.40 6.48 -2.37
N ALA A 372 -15.61 5.90 -1.46
CA ALA A 372 -14.62 6.65 -0.69
C ALA A 372 -13.60 7.33 -1.61
N ARG A 373 -13.09 6.63 -2.63
CA ARG A 373 -12.17 7.22 -3.62
C ARG A 373 -12.81 8.38 -4.39
N ARG A 374 -14.07 8.25 -4.83
CA ARG A 374 -14.80 9.31 -5.54
C ARG A 374 -15.02 10.52 -4.63
N TRP A 375 -15.45 10.30 -3.38
CA TRP A 375 -15.64 11.35 -2.40
C TRP A 375 -14.35 12.13 -2.12
N LEU A 376 -13.24 11.41 -1.90
CA LEU A 376 -11.91 12.01 -1.70
C LEU A 376 -11.45 12.82 -2.91
N ALA A 377 -11.74 12.32 -4.11
CA ALA A 377 -11.40 12.98 -5.36
C ALA A 377 -12.24 14.24 -5.60
N VAL A 378 -13.31 14.52 -4.87
CA VAL A 378 -14.08 15.77 -4.98
C VAL A 378 -13.72 16.72 -3.84
N HIS A 379 -13.77 16.24 -2.61
CA HIS A 379 -13.72 17.08 -1.42
C HIS A 379 -12.28 17.33 -0.93
N LEU A 380 -11.35 16.40 -1.15
CA LEU A 380 -9.98 16.47 -0.60
C LEU A 380 -8.86 16.61 -1.68
N ARG A 381 -9.18 17.13 -2.88
CA ARG A 381 -8.19 17.47 -3.93
C ARG A 381 -7.17 18.53 -3.49
N PRO A 382 -5.84 18.29 -3.56
CA PRO A 382 -4.84 19.34 -3.35
C PRO A 382 -5.22 20.61 -4.11
N ARG A 383 -5.25 21.74 -3.41
CA ARG A 383 -5.47 23.05 -4.02
C ARG A 383 -4.12 23.77 -3.96
N PRO A 384 -3.62 24.32 -5.08
CA PRO A 384 -2.48 25.23 -5.01
C PRO A 384 -2.81 26.32 -3.99
N ALA A 385 -1.84 26.71 -3.17
CA ALA A 385 -1.97 27.94 -2.40
C ALA A 385 -2.37 29.05 -3.38
N ALA A 386 -3.48 29.74 -3.12
CA ALA A 386 -3.89 30.87 -3.95
C ALA A 386 -2.71 31.83 -3.99
N TYR A 387 -2.15 32.04 -5.19
CA TYR A 387 -1.14 33.06 -5.41
C TYR A 387 -1.78 34.38 -4.96
N ALA A 388 -1.34 34.93 -3.83
CA ALA A 388 -1.71 36.29 -3.48
C ALA A 388 -1.18 37.16 -4.63
N PRO A 389 -2.03 37.81 -5.43
CA PRO A 389 -1.56 38.66 -6.50
C PRO A 389 -0.62 39.67 -5.86
N ALA A 390 0.62 39.71 -6.35
CA ALA A 390 1.60 40.71 -5.94
C ALA A 390 0.89 42.07 -6.01
N THR A 391 0.72 42.71 -4.85
CA THR A 391 0.20 44.07 -4.76
C THR A 391 1.00 44.90 -5.75
N SER A 392 0.32 45.40 -6.77
CA SER A 392 0.89 46.25 -7.81
C SER A 392 1.71 47.35 -7.12
N ARG A 393 3.02 47.37 -7.40
CA ARG A 393 3.82 48.55 -7.10
C ARG A 393 3.16 49.73 -7.83
N PRO A 394 2.90 50.87 -7.17
CA PRO A 394 2.44 52.04 -7.88
C PRO A 394 3.55 52.47 -8.85
N GLU A 395 3.20 52.56 -10.14
CA GLU A 395 4.00 53.24 -11.15
C GLU A 395 4.18 54.69 -10.70
N THR A 396 5.38 55.02 -10.22
CA THR A 396 5.79 56.43 -10.15
C THR A 396 6.10 56.87 -11.57
N ALA A 397 5.14 57.59 -12.14
CA ALA A 397 5.20 58.25 -13.43
C ALA A 397 6.51 59.02 -13.62
N SER A 398 7.17 58.77 -14.74
CA SER A 398 8.13 59.67 -15.35
C SER A 398 7.44 60.98 -15.71
N SER A 399 7.97 62.11 -15.23
CA SER A 399 7.66 63.44 -15.77
C SER A 399 8.83 63.92 -16.63
N PRO A 400 8.59 64.54 -17.80
CA PRO A 400 9.65 65.12 -18.62
C PRO A 400 9.87 66.59 -18.28
N ALA A 401 11.11 66.96 -17.96
CA ALA A 401 11.73 68.27 -18.22
C ALA A 401 13.24 68.14 -18.07
#